data_AF-N8PVD7-F1
#
_entry.id   AF-N8PVD7-F1
#
_cell.length_a   1.000
_cell.length_b   1.000
_cell.length_c   1.000
_cell.angle_alpha   90.00
_cell.angle_beta   90.00
_cell.angle_gamma   90.00
#
_symmetry.space_group_name_H-M   'P 1'
#
loop_
_entity.id
_entity.type
_entity.pdbx_description
1 polymer ?
#
loop_
_entity_poly.entity_id
_entity_poly.type
_entity_poly.pdbx_seq_one_letter_code
_entity_poly.pdbx_strand_id
1 'polypeptide(L)' 'MLFILSFIVVFGYITIGNSLISLSKLSENIFETLGFENPKDQDFYKKNLLDRDGLHVSVMEYRKNLKGKDPYPEDYFDKK' A
#
# COMPACT_ATOMS: atom_id res chain seq x y z
N MET A 1 -26.77 3.76 27.48
CA MET A 1 -26.86 3.59 26.02
C MET A 1 -25.79 4.42 25.28
N LEU A 2 -25.76 5.74 25.45
CA LEU A 2 -24.73 6.63 24.86
C LEU A 2 -23.28 6.23 25.21
N PHE A 3 -23.02 5.83 26.46
CA PHE A 3 -21.70 5.39 26.90
C PHE A 3 -21.21 4.10 26.23
N ILE A 4 -22.12 3.16 25.98
CA ILE A 4 -21.80 1.89 25.30
C ILE A 4 -21.50 2.18 23.82
N LEU A 5 -22.28 3.04 23.19
CA LEU A 5 -22.05 3.47 21.81
C LEU A 5 -20.69 4.18 21.67
N SER A 6 -20.35 5.12 22.57
CA SER A 6 -19.06 5.79 22.54
C SER A 6 -17.89 4.83 22.75
N PHE A 7 -18.06 3.85 23.65
CA PHE A 7 -17.04 2.82 23.89
C PHE A 7 -16.80 1.96 22.64
N ILE A 8 -17.86 1.50 21.97
CA ILE A 8 -17.77 0.71 20.73
C ILE A 8 -17.07 1.51 19.62
N VAL A 9 -17.40 2.80 19.47
CA VAL A 9 -16.77 3.65 18.44
C VAL A 9 -15.28 3.83 18.71
N VAL A 10 -14.89 4.17 19.94
CA VAL A 10 -13.48 4.37 20.30
C VAL A 10 -12.70 3.06 20.19
N PHE A 11 -13.25 1.96 20.70
CA PHE A 11 -12.60 0.66 20.65
C PHE A 11 -12.47 0.16 19.21
N GLY A 12 -13.51 0.32 18.39
CA GLY A 12 -13.49 0.00 16.96
C GLY A 12 -12.47 0.83 16.19
N TYR A 13 -12.35 2.12 16.48
CA TYR A 13 -11.33 2.98 15.86
C TYR A 13 -9.90 2.50 16.17
N ILE A 14 -9.64 2.15 17.44
CA ILE A 14 -8.33 1.65 17.88
C ILE A 14 -8.01 0.29 17.24
N THR A 15 -8.95 -0.65 17.24
CA THR A 15 -8.72 -1.99 16.69
C THR A 15 -8.50 -1.93 15.18
N ILE A 16 -9.34 -1.19 14.44
CA ILE A 16 -9.19 -0.99 13.00
C ILE A 16 -7.84 -0.32 12.70
N GLY A 17 -7.49 0.75 13.43
CA GLY A 17 -6.20 1.43 13.26
C GLY A 17 -5.00 0.49 13.46
N ASN A 18 -5.03 -0.32 14.52
CA ASN A 18 -3.96 -1.31 14.78
C ASN A 18 -3.89 -2.40 13.71
N SER A 19 -5.04 -2.89 13.22
CA SER A 19 -5.09 -3.87 12.13
C SER A 19 -4.52 -3.30 10.84
N LEU A 20 -4.83 -2.05 10.49
CA LEU A 20 -4.27 -1.38 9.32
C LEU A 20 -2.74 -1.25 9.43
N ILE A 21 -2.21 -0.84 10.59
CA ILE A 21 -0.76 -0.77 10.82
C ILE A 21 -0.10 -2.15 10.68
N SER A 22 -0.73 -3.21 11.20
CA SER A 22 -0.22 -4.57 11.07
C SER A 22 -0.18 -5.04 9.61
N LEU A 23 -1.23 -4.74 8.83
CA LEU A 23 -1.29 -5.06 7.41
C LEU A 23 -0.23 -4.29 6.61
N SER A 24 -0.01 -3.00 6.91
CA SER A 24 1.05 -2.21 6.29
C SER A 24 2.43 -2.83 6.54
N LYS A 25 2.76 -3.19 7.78
CA LYS A 25 4.04 -3.85 8.12
C LYS A 25 4.22 -5.19 7.42
N LEU A 26 3.16 -6.00 7.33
CA LEU A 26 3.19 -7.27 6.60
C LEU A 26 3.49 -7.03 5.12
N SER A 27 2.82 -6.04 4.51
CA SER A 27 3.05 -5.64 3.12
C SER A 27 4.49 -5.19 2.90
N GLU A 28 5.03 -4.34 3.77
CA GLU A 28 6.42 -3.88 3.72
C GLU A 28 7.41 -5.06 3.72
N ASN A 29 7.22 -6.03 4.62
CA ASN A 29 8.07 -7.22 4.70
C ASN A 29 8.01 -8.08 3.44
N ILE A 30 6.82 -8.22 2.84
CA ILE A 30 6.66 -8.97 1.58
C ILE A 30 7.44 -8.27 0.46
N PHE A 31 7.30 -6.95 0.31
CA PHE A 31 8.04 -6.20 -0.72
C PHE A 31 9.55 -6.21 -0.50
N GLU A 32 10.00 -6.12 0.75
CA GLU A 32 11.42 -6.25 1.11
C GLU A 32 11.96 -7.64 0.72
N THR A 33 11.20 -8.70 1.02
CA THR A 33 11.54 -10.09 0.63
C THR A 33 11.62 -10.27 -0.89
N LEU A 34 10.78 -9.55 -1.63
CA LEU A 34 10.77 -9.54 -3.09
C LEU A 34 11.87 -8.63 -3.70
N GLY A 35 12.72 -8.01 -2.88
CA GLY A 35 13.87 -7.22 -3.34
C GLY A 35 13.52 -5.80 -3.77
N PHE A 36 12.36 -5.26 -3.38
CA PHE A 36 12.04 -3.86 -3.62
C PHE A 36 12.88 -2.94 -2.72
N GLU A 37 13.38 -1.84 -3.29
CA GLU A 37 14.15 -0.84 -2.55
C GLU A 37 13.22 0.05 -1.70
N ASN A 38 13.56 0.21 -0.42
CA ASN A 38 12.89 1.11 0.54
C ASN A 38 11.34 1.04 0.53
N PRO A 39 10.72 -0.14 0.74
CA PRO A 39 9.27 -0.31 0.65
C PRO A 39 8.49 0.54 1.67
N LYS A 40 9.13 0.92 2.79
CA LYS A 40 8.55 1.77 3.85
C LYS A 40 8.38 3.23 3.43
N ASP A 41 9.22 3.69 2.51
CA ASP A 41 9.18 5.05 2.01
C ASP A 41 8.27 5.18 0.80
N GLN A 42 7.72 4.08 0.27
CA GLN A 42 6.81 4.12 -0.86
C GLN A 42 5.51 4.81 -0.47
N ASP A 43 5.13 5.80 -1.28
CA ASP A 43 3.84 6.46 -1.16
C ASP A 43 2.89 5.85 -2.17
N PHE A 44 2.14 4.84 -1.73
CA PHE A 44 1.15 4.15 -2.55
C PHE A 44 -0.15 4.94 -2.74
N TYR A 45 -0.30 6.08 -2.06
CA TYR A 45 -1.49 6.93 -2.13
C TYR A 45 -1.28 8.17 -3.01
N LYS A 46 -0.20 8.20 -3.81
CA LYS A 46 0.02 9.30 -4.75
C LYS A 46 -1.24 9.56 -5.58
N LYS A 47 -1.67 10.81 -5.52
CA LYS A 47 -2.84 11.40 -6.19
C LYS A 47 -2.93 11.07 -7.68
N ASN A 48 -1.83 10.69 -8.31
CA ASN A 48 -1.74 10.36 -9.74
C ASN A 48 -2.42 9.02 -10.10
N LEU A 49 -2.70 8.15 -9.12
CA LEU A 49 -3.49 6.93 -9.35
C LEU A 49 -5.01 7.22 -9.38
N LEU A 50 -5.43 8.41 -8.95
CA LEU A 50 -6.82 8.86 -8.91
C LEU A 50 -6.90 10.26 -9.52
N ASP A 51 -7.18 10.35 -10.82
CA ASP A 51 -7.36 11.63 -11.52
C ASP A 51 -8.82 11.83 -11.96
N ARG A 52 -9.05 12.82 -12.84
CA ARG A 52 -10.39 13.13 -13.37
C ARG A 52 -10.98 12.01 -14.23
N ASP A 53 -10.14 11.12 -14.77
CA ASP A 53 -10.51 10.02 -15.63
C ASP A 53 -10.76 8.72 -14.85
N GLY A 54 -10.38 8.68 -13.56
CA GLY A 54 -10.77 7.65 -12.60
C GLY A 54 -9.59 7.05 -11.84
N LEU A 55 -9.80 5.85 -11.29
CA LEU A 55 -8.76 5.08 -10.61
C LEU A 55 -7.94 4.31 -11.66
N HIS A 56 -6.69 4.71 -11.85
CA HIS A 56 -5.73 4.03 -12.73
C HIS A 56 -5.09 2.87 -11.99
N VAL A 57 -5.80 1.73 -11.93
CA VAL A 57 -5.37 0.52 -11.18
C VAL A 57 -4.29 -0.30 -11.89
N SER A 58 -3.81 0.13 -13.06
CA SER A 58 -2.88 -0.71 -13.83
C SER A 58 -1.54 -0.86 -13.09
N VAL A 59 -1.04 -2.09 -13.02
CA VAL A 59 0.29 -2.39 -12.46
C VAL A 59 1.39 -1.56 -13.14
N MET A 60 1.20 -1.26 -14.43
CA MET A 60 2.10 -0.44 -15.24
C MET A 60 2.17 1.01 -14.75
N GLU A 61 1.03 1.61 -14.39
CA GLU A 61 0.98 2.97 -13.87
C GLU A 61 1.56 3.06 -12.46
N TYR A 62 1.36 2.00 -11.67
CA TYR A 62 1.95 1.87 -10.34
C TYR A 62 3.48 1.76 -10.41
N ARG A 63 4.02 0.95 -11.33
CA ARG A 63 5.47 0.82 -11.57
C ARG A 63 6.17 2.15 -11.80
N LYS A 64 5.55 3.08 -12.55
CA LYS A 64 6.10 4.42 -12.81
C LYS A 64 6.35 5.24 -11.54
N ASN A 65 5.68 4.91 -10.44
CA ASN A 65 5.75 5.66 -9.18
C ASN A 65 6.62 4.97 -8.12
N LEU A 66 7.20 3.81 -8.42
CA LEU A 66 8.14 3.13 -7.52
C LEU A 66 9.32 4.05 -7.21
N LYS A 67 9.58 4.25 -5.91
CA LYS A 67 10.85 4.79 -5.44
C LYS A 67 11.93 3.70 -5.53
N GLY A 68 13.07 4.01 -6.12
CA GLY A 68 14.15 3.04 -6.31
C GLY A 68 13.99 2.19 -7.57
N LYS A 69 14.85 1.17 -7.71
CA LYS A 69 14.83 0.28 -8.88
C LYS A 69 13.66 -0.71 -8.82
N ASP A 70 13.06 -0.97 -9.98
CA ASP A 70 12.10 -2.06 -10.13
C ASP A 70 12.85 -3.40 -10.21
N PRO A 71 12.71 -4.30 -9.22
CA PRO A 71 13.32 -5.63 -9.26
C PRO A 71 12.73 -6.52 -10.37
N TYR A 72 11.55 -6.18 -10.87
CA TYR A 72 10.81 -6.93 -11.89
C TYR A 72 10.36 -6.00 -13.04
N PRO A 73 11.31 -5.50 -13.87
CA PRO A 73 11.00 -4.61 -14.99
C PRO A 73 10.02 -5.24 -16.00
N GLU A 74 9.50 -4.45 -16.94
CA GLU A 74 8.51 -4.91 -17.92
C GLU A 74 8.93 -6.18 -18.67
N ASP A 75 10.21 -6.25 -19.03
CA ASP A 75 10.82 -7.36 -19.78
C ASP A 75 11.36 -8.47 -18.87
N TYR A 76 11.01 -8.48 -17.58
CA TYR A 76 11.53 -9.45 -16.59
C TYR A 76 11.28 -10.90 -17.01
N PHE A 77 10.09 -11.20 -17.55
CA PHE A 77 9.74 -12.55 -17.98
C PHE A 77 10.31 -12.92 -19.35
N ASP A 78 10.63 -11.93 -20.18
CA ASP A 78 11.17 -12.13 -21.53
C ASP A 78 12.68 -12.39 -21.51
N LYS A 79 13.37 -11.95 -20.45
CA LYS A 79 14.80 -12.16 -20.20
C LYS A 79 15.16 -13.56 -19.67
N LYS A 80 14.22 -14.50 -19.70
CA LYS A 80 14.41 -15.87 -19.21
C LYS A 80 15.23 -16.76 -20.13
#